data_AF-A0A7W4C5F2-F1
#
_entry.id   AF-A0A7W4C5F2-F1
#
_cell.length_a   1.000
_cell.length_b   1.000
_cell.length_c   1.000
_cell.angle_alpha   90.00
_cell.angle_beta   90.00
_cell.angle_gamma   90.00
#
_symmetry.space_group_name_H-M   'P 1'
#
loop_
_entity.id
_entity.type
_entity.pdbx_description
1 polymer ?
#
loop_
_entity_poly.entity_id
_entity_poly.type
_entity_poly.pdbx_seq_one_letter_code
_entity_poly.pdbx_strand_id
1 'polypeptide(L)'
;RLTPDGEIGEFRPGIDKILLRDPVTVIPLALTGLWGSYFSHKGGHALTTFPKRFWSKVSVSIAPSVDGATTNCKALEQQVTQQFN
;
A
#
# COMPACT_ATOMS: atom_id res chain seq x y z
N ARG A 1 -5.28 -1.31 -7.76
CA ARG A 1 -5.39 -0.07 -8.56
C ARG A 1 -4.52 0.97 -7.89
N LEU A 2 -3.80 1.81 -8.64
CA LEU A 2 -3.10 2.96 -8.07
C LEU A 2 -4.12 4.00 -7.55
N THR A 3 -3.74 4.71 -6.49
CA THR A 3 -4.62 5.72 -5.90
C THR A 3 -4.65 6.99 -6.75
N PRO A 4 -5.80 7.65 -6.84
CA PRO A 4 -5.96 8.87 -7.64
C PRO A 4 -5.47 10.13 -6.91
N ASP A 5 -5.29 10.05 -5.59
CA ASP A 5 -5.00 11.17 -4.67
C ASP A 5 -3.66 11.01 -3.95
N GLY A 6 -3.09 9.80 -3.94
CA GLY A 6 -1.83 9.50 -3.26
C GLY A 6 -2.01 8.99 -1.83
N GLU A 7 -3.25 8.89 -1.35
CA GLU A 7 -3.57 8.29 -0.05
C GLU A 7 -3.59 6.76 -0.16
N ILE A 8 -3.64 6.08 0.99
CA ILE A 8 -3.81 4.62 1.06
C ILE A 8 -5.18 4.26 0.49
N GLY A 9 -5.20 3.36 -0.50
CA GLY A 9 -6.44 2.86 -1.08
C GLY A 9 -7.05 1.73 -0.26
N GLU A 10 -8.35 1.50 -0.43
CA GLU A 10 -9.08 0.41 0.23
C GLU A 10 -8.41 -0.94 0.02
N PHE A 11 -8.35 -1.74 1.09
CA PHE A 11 -7.95 -3.14 0.97
C PHE A 11 -9.18 -3.94 0.52
N ARG A 12 -8.97 -4.89 -0.40
CA ARG A 12 -10.08 -5.59 -1.07
C ARG A 12 -10.34 -6.96 -0.46
N PRO A 13 -11.59 -7.47 -0.52
CA PRO A 13 -11.97 -8.80 0.01
C PRO A 13 -11.19 -9.99 -0.57
N GLY A 14 -10.41 -9.79 -1.64
CA GLY A 14 -9.49 -10.81 -2.15
C GLY A 14 -8.45 -11.25 -1.12
N ILE A 15 -8.05 -10.37 -0.20
CA ILE A 15 -7.13 -10.70 0.89
C ILE A 15 -7.77 -11.74 1.81
N ASP A 16 -9.02 -11.51 2.24
CA ASP A 16 -9.75 -12.45 3.10
C ASP A 16 -9.93 -13.81 2.41
N LYS A 17 -10.19 -13.83 1.09
CA LYS A 17 -10.29 -15.07 0.33
C LYS A 17 -8.98 -15.86 0.32
N ILE A 18 -7.83 -15.18 0.27
CA ILE A 18 -6.52 -15.83 0.33
C ILE A 18 -6.30 -16.42 1.72
N LEU A 19 -6.52 -15.63 2.78
CA LEU A 19 -6.30 -16.06 4.17
C LEU A 19 -7.25 -17.17 4.61
N LEU A 20 -8.50 -17.13 4.15
CA LEU A 20 -9.48 -18.20 4.41
C LEU A 20 -9.07 -19.52 3.75
N ARG A 21 -8.47 -19.46 2.56
CA ARG A 21 -7.99 -20.65 1.84
C ARG A 21 -6.67 -21.16 2.41
N ASP A 22 -5.77 -20.26 2.77
CA ASP A 22 -4.43 -20.56 3.25
C ASP A 22 -3.99 -19.50 4.29
N PRO A 23 -4.10 -19.81 5.60
CA PRO A 23 -3.76 -18.89 6.66
C PRO A 23 -2.24 -18.77 6.83
N VAL A 24 -1.64 -17.93 5.99
CA VAL A 24 -0.20 -17.63 6.00
C VAL A 24 0.14 -16.39 6.82
N THR A 25 1.34 -16.35 7.38
CA THR A 25 1.87 -15.15 8.03
C THR A 25 1.92 -13.96 7.07
N VAL A 26 1.35 -12.82 7.48
CA VAL A 26 1.31 -11.58 6.71
C VAL A 26 2.32 -10.58 7.26
N ILE A 27 3.08 -9.92 6.39
CA ILE A 27 4.00 -8.83 6.76
C ILE A 27 3.45 -7.51 6.21
N PRO A 28 2.87 -6.63 7.05
CA PRO A 28 2.40 -5.33 6.60
C PRO A 28 3.57 -4.40 6.25
N LEU A 29 3.46 -3.74 5.10
CA LEU A 29 4.48 -2.88 4.51
C LEU A 29 3.83 -1.61 3.94
N ALA A 30 4.51 -0.47 4.06
CA ALA A 30 4.11 0.77 3.38
C ALA A 30 5.30 1.44 2.69
N LEU A 31 5.00 2.06 1.55
CA LEU A 31 5.94 2.85 0.76
C LEU A 31 5.51 4.31 0.78
N THR A 32 6.39 5.20 1.21
CA THR A 32 6.13 6.65 1.21
C THR A 32 7.05 7.39 0.25
N GLY A 33 6.61 8.55 -0.23
CA GLY A 33 7.39 9.39 -1.16
C GLY A 33 7.19 9.06 -2.65
N LEU A 34 6.30 8.13 -2.99
CA LEU A 34 5.97 7.78 -4.38
C LEU A 34 5.02 8.77 -5.04
N TRP A 35 4.20 9.49 -4.28
CA TRP A 35 3.27 10.47 -4.84
C TRP A 35 3.99 11.68 -5.45
N GLY A 36 3.71 11.98 -6.72
CA GLY A 36 4.46 12.96 -7.52
C GLY A 36 5.68 12.42 -8.25
N SER A 37 5.95 11.12 -8.13
CA SER A 37 6.88 10.43 -9.03
C SER A 37 6.23 10.15 -10.39
N TYR A 38 7.05 9.72 -11.36
CA TYR A 38 6.61 9.27 -12.68
C TYR A 38 5.57 8.14 -12.63
N PHE A 39 5.56 7.34 -11.55
CA PHE A 39 4.65 6.21 -11.34
C PHE A 39 3.31 6.60 -10.70
N SER A 40 3.09 7.87 -10.40
CA SER A 40 1.88 8.33 -9.70
C SER A 40 0.87 8.99 -10.63
N HIS A 41 -0.39 9.06 -10.20
CA HIS A 41 -1.44 9.82 -10.90
C HIS A 41 -1.37 11.35 -10.68
N LYS A 42 -0.29 11.85 -10.07
CA LYS A 42 -0.18 13.28 -9.78
C LYS A 42 0.03 14.09 -11.06
N GLY A 43 -0.99 14.85 -11.46
CA GLY A 43 -0.93 15.71 -12.65
C GLY A 43 -1.11 14.98 -13.99
N GLY A 44 -1.64 13.75 -13.98
CA GLY A 44 -1.92 12.97 -15.19
C GLY A 44 -2.06 11.48 -14.90
N HIS A 45 -2.14 10.65 -15.94
CA HIS A 45 -2.06 9.21 -15.74
C HIS A 45 -0.64 8.81 -15.33
N ALA A 46 -0.52 7.76 -14.50
CA ALA A 46 0.78 7.20 -14.16
C ALA A 46 1.55 6.86 -15.46
N LEU A 47 2.85 7.13 -15.48
CA LEU A 47 3.75 6.93 -16.62
C LEU A 47 3.50 7.82 -17.84
N THR A 48 2.56 8.78 -17.80
CA THR A 48 2.28 9.67 -18.95
C THR A 48 2.77 11.10 -18.75
N THR A 49 3.27 11.45 -17.55
CA THR A 49 3.74 12.81 -17.23
C THR A 49 5.27 12.90 -17.36
N PHE A 50 5.82 14.07 -17.70
CA PHE A 50 7.26 14.25 -17.67
C PHE A 50 7.80 14.13 -16.22
N PRO A 51 8.90 13.41 -15.98
CA PRO A 51 9.44 13.23 -14.64
C PRO A 51 9.87 14.59 -14.05
N LYS A 52 9.11 15.06 -13.05
CA LYS A 52 9.39 16.36 -12.38
C LYS A 52 10.48 16.29 -11.31
N ARG A 53 10.81 15.07 -10.85
CA ARG A 53 11.87 14.83 -9.86
C ARG A 53 12.89 13.88 -10.45
N PHE A 54 14.15 14.32 -10.52
CA PHE A 54 15.29 13.47 -10.88
C PHE A 54 15.55 12.38 -9.83
N TRP A 55 15.17 12.61 -8.57
CA TRP A 55 15.29 11.63 -7.49
C TRP A 55 14.11 11.76 -6.53
N SER A 56 13.40 10.65 -6.27
CA SER A 56 12.36 10.60 -5.24
C SER A 56 12.94 9.95 -4.00
N LYS A 57 12.93 10.65 -2.86
CA LYS A 57 13.23 10.06 -1.56
C LYS A 57 12.08 9.14 -1.19
N VAL A 58 12.29 7.83 -1.37
CA VAL A 58 11.33 6.78 -1.00
C VAL A 58 11.77 6.20 0.33
N SER A 59 10.82 5.95 1.21
CA SER A 59 11.07 5.18 2.43
C SER A 59 10.12 4.00 2.53
N VAL A 60 10.58 2.95 3.20
CA VAL A 60 9.85 1.71 3.40
C VAL A 60 9.70 1.51 4.90
N SER A 61 8.47 1.32 5.33
CA SER A 61 8.14 1.04 6.73
C SER A 61 7.57 -0.36 6.83
N ILE A 62 8.11 -1.14 7.76
CA ILE A 62 7.80 -2.57 7.93
C ILE A 62 7.23 -2.78 9.33
N ALA A 63 6.06 -3.40 9.40
CA ALA A 63 5.42 -3.77 10.66
C ALA A 63 5.81 -5.19 11.08
N PRO A 64 5.63 -5.54 12.37
CA PRO A 64 5.71 -6.93 12.81
C PRO A 64 4.77 -7.84 12.03
N SER A 65 5.17 -9.10 11.90
CA SER A 65 4.35 -10.14 11.25
C SER A 65 3.02 -10.34 11.98
N VAL A 66 1.96 -10.54 11.22
CA VAL A 66 0.61 -10.81 11.72
C VAL A 66 0.21 -12.23 11.29
N ASP A 67 -0.45 -12.96 12.19
CA ASP A 67 -0.95 -14.29 11.89
C ASP A 67 -2.15 -14.22 10.92
N GLY A 68 -2.03 -14.94 9.80
CA GLY A 68 -3.07 -15.06 8.78
C GLY A 68 -4.35 -15.71 9.28
N ALA A 69 -4.28 -16.53 10.32
CA ALA A 69 -5.43 -17.20 10.90
C ALA A 69 -6.33 -16.26 11.74
N THR A 70 -5.78 -15.15 12.23
CA THR A 70 -6.50 -14.21 13.13
C THR A 70 -6.74 -12.84 12.51
N THR A 71 -6.06 -12.53 11.41
CA THR A 71 -6.19 -11.24 10.72
C THR A 71 -7.27 -11.26 9.63
N ASN A 72 -7.61 -10.08 9.14
CA ASN A 72 -8.48 -9.88 8.00
C ASN A 72 -8.14 -8.58 7.27
N CYS A 73 -8.75 -8.39 6.11
CA CYS A 73 -8.59 -7.25 5.22
C CYS A 73 -8.75 -5.91 5.94
N LYS A 74 -9.79 -5.75 6.76
CA LYS A 74 -10.03 -4.50 7.51
C LYS A 74 -8.99 -4.26 8.59
N ALA A 75 -8.59 -5.31 9.32
CA ALA A 75 -7.58 -5.20 10.36
C ALA A 75 -6.22 -4.78 9.78
N LEU A 76 -5.83 -5.36 8.65
CA LEU A 76 -4.61 -5.00 7.92
C LEU A 76 -4.65 -3.56 7.41
N GLU A 77 -5.78 -3.12 6.85
CA GLU A 77 -5.94 -1.73 6.39
C GLU A 77 -5.83 -0.73 7.53
N GLN A 78 -6.49 -0.99 8.67
CA GLN A 78 -6.41 -0.16 9.86
C GLN A 78 -4.97 -0.08 10.39
N GLN A 79 -4.28 -1.23 10.48
CA GLN A 79 -2.91 -1.29 10.96
C GLN A 79 -1.96 -0.48 10.06
N VAL A 80 -2.05 -0.65 8.74
CA VAL A 80 -1.21 0.08 7.77
C VAL A 80 -1.53 1.57 7.83
N THR A 81 -2.80 1.96 7.88
CA THR A 81 -3.19 3.37 7.93
C THR A 81 -2.76 4.05 9.22
N GLN A 82 -2.79 3.35 10.36
CA GLN A 82 -2.38 3.92 11.66
C GLN A 82 -0.87 3.99 11.84
N GLN A 83 -0.12 3.02 11.30
CA GLN A 83 1.34 2.97 11.49
C GLN A 83 2.11 3.80 10.48
N PHE A 84 1.51 4.17 9.34
CA PHE A 84 2.24 4.76 8.22
C PHE A 84 1.69 6.10 7.71
N ASN A 85 0.69 6.68 8.39
CA ASN A 85 0.28 8.09 8.22
C ASN A 85 0.88 8.99 9.29
#